data_AF-A0A1H0AMP3-F1
#
_entry.id   AF-A0A1H0AMP3-F1
#
_cell.length_a   1.000
_cell.length_b   1.000
_cell.length_c   1.000
_cell.angle_alpha   90.00
_cell.angle_beta   90.00
_cell.angle_gamma   90.00
#
_symmetry.space_group_name_H-M   'P 1'
#
loop_
_entity.id
_entity.type
_entity.pdbx_description
1 polymer ?
#
loop_
_entity_poly.entity_id
_entity_poly.type
_entity_poly.pdbx_seq_one_letter_code
_entity_poly.pdbx_strand_id
1 'polypeptide(L)' 'MEVELRDEEKLLEKIRELPLIYKKELMDFIEYLQLKAQRKETLYLSEQSLSKDWLLPEEDEAWKNL' A
#
# COMPACT_ATOMS: atom_id res chain seq x y z
N MET A 1 -8.19 -2.58 -20.53
CA MET A 1 -7.01 -2.81 -21.38
C MET A 1 -6.65 -1.59 -22.24
N GLU A 2 -7.42 -1.18 -23.25
CA GLU A 2 -7.02 -0.03 -24.11
C GLU A 2 -6.96 1.34 -23.40
N VAL A 3 -7.71 1.52 -22.31
CA VAL A 3 -7.65 2.75 -21.50
C VAL A 3 -6.39 2.77 -20.65
N GLU A 4 -6.06 1.65 -19.99
CA GLU A 4 -4.86 1.51 -19.14
C GLU A 4 -3.56 1.71 -19.93
N LEU A 5 -3.47 1.18 -21.16
CA LEU A 5 -2.32 1.37 -22.04
C LEU A 5 -2.12 2.85 -22.43
N ARG A 6 -3.21 3.59 -22.68
CA ARG A 6 -3.16 5.02 -23.00
C ARG A 6 -2.74 5.88 -21.80
N ASP A 7 -3.05 5.44 -20.60
CA ASP A 7 -2.69 6.17 -19.38
C ASP A 7 -1.21 5.93 -19.02
N GLU A 8 -0.68 4.72 -19.25
CA GLU A 8 0.76 4.43 -19.12
C GLU A 8 1.61 5.25 -20.10
N GLU A 9 1.20 5.34 -21.36
CA GLU A 9 1.90 6.13 -22.39
C GLU A 9 1.96 7.62 -22.01
N LYS A 10 0.84 8.21 -21.58
CA LYS A 10 0.78 9.60 -21.10
C LYS A 10 1.65 9.83 -19.86
N LEU A 11 1.72 8.84 -18.97
CA LEU A 11 2.57 8.92 -17.79
C LEU A 11 4.05 8.97 -18.20
N LEU A 12 4.47 8.10 -19.12
CA LEU A 12 5.84 8.08 -19.63
C LEU A 12 6.24 9.39 -20.31
N GLU A 13 5.34 10.01 -21.09
CA GLU A 13 5.59 11.32 -21.68
C GLU A 13 5.83 12.40 -20.61
N LYS A 14 4.95 12.48 -19.60
CA LYS A 14 5.09 13.43 -18.49
C LYS A 14 6.41 13.24 -17.71
N ILE A 15 6.83 11.99 -17.52
CA ILE A 15 8.09 11.65 -16.84
C ILE A 15 9.32 12.08 -17.69
N ARG A 16 9.23 11.97 -19.02
CA ARG A 16 10.31 12.41 -19.92
C ARG A 16 10.50 13.92 -19.88
N GLU A 17 9.40 14.67 -19.85
CA GLU A 17 9.40 16.14 -19.81
C GLU A 17 9.84 16.73 -18.46
N LEU A 18 9.81 15.94 -17.38
CA LEU A 18 10.21 16.39 -16.05
C LEU A 18 11.71 16.78 -16.02
N PRO A 19 12.06 17.95 -15.46
CA PRO A 19 13.44 18.31 -15.20
C PRO A 19 14.16 17.26 -14.34
N LEU A 20 15.45 17.05 -14.59
CA LEU A 20 16.24 15.99 -13.95
C LEU A 20 16.18 16.04 -12.41
N ILE A 21 16.10 17.24 -11.84
CA ILE A 21 16.02 17.47 -10.40
C ILE A 21 14.79 16.80 -9.76
N TYR A 22 13.68 16.71 -10.50
CA TYR A 22 12.44 16.10 -10.02
C TYR A 22 12.35 14.60 -10.33
N LYS A 23 13.20 14.07 -11.21
CA LYS A 23 13.22 12.63 -11.50
C LYS A 23 13.62 11.81 -10.28
N LYS A 24 14.52 12.34 -9.45
CA LYS A 24 14.89 11.70 -8.19
C LYS A 24 13.71 11.65 -7.21
N GLU A 25 13.03 12.77 -7.02
CA GLU A 25 11.84 12.85 -6.16
C GLU A 25 10.72 11.91 -6.63
N LEU A 26 10.55 11.78 -7.95
CA LEU A 26 9.60 10.82 -8.52
C LEU A 26 9.99 9.37 -8.22
N MET A 27 11.27 9.01 -8.31
CA MET A 27 11.76 7.67 -7.95
C MET A 27 11.46 7.36 -6.49
N ASP A 28 11.79 8.29 -5.58
CA ASP A 28 11.52 8.14 -4.15
C ASP A 28 10.01 7.97 -3.89
N PHE A 29 9.16 8.68 -4.63
CA PHE A 29 7.70 8.56 -4.54
C PHE A 29 7.18 7.21 -5.05
N ILE A 30 7.73 6.69 -6.16
CA ILE A 30 7.37 5.37 -6.69
C ILE A 30 7.73 4.28 -5.68
N GLU A 31 8.93 4.34 -5.09
CA GLU A 31 9.37 3.39 -4.06
C GLU A 31 8.46 3.46 -2.81
N TYR A 32 8.07 4.66 -2.39
CA TYR A 32 7.09 4.84 -1.31
C TYR A 32 5.74 4.17 -1.63
N LEU A 33 5.22 4.33 -2.85
CA LEU A 33 3.95 3.73 -3.24
C LEU A 33 4.02 2.20 -3.28
N GLN A 34 5.14 1.64 -3.76
CA GLN A 34 5.38 0.19 -3.74
C GLN A 34 5.41 -0.35 -2.31
N LEU A 35 6.15 0.31 -1.42
CA LEU A 35 6.21 -0.06 -0.01
C LEU A 35 4.83 0.05 0.66
N LYS A 36 4.06 1.09 0.33
CA LYS A 36 2.70 1.29 0.85
C LYS A 36 1.74 0.18 0.39
N ALA A 37 1.87 -0.28 -0.85
CA ALA A 37 1.08 -1.40 -1.36
C ALA A 37 1.39 -2.69 -0.58
N GLN A 38 2.68 -2.99 -0.35
CA GLN A 38 3.11 -4.14 0.44
C GLN A 38 2.67 -4.06 1.91
N ARG A 39 2.75 -2.86 2.53
CA ARG A 39 2.30 -2.65 3.92
C ARG A 39 0.80 -2.84 4.09
N LYS A 40 -0.01 -2.43 3.10
CA LYS A 40 -1.46 -2.70 3.12
C LYS A 40 -1.75 -4.20 3.07
N GLU A 41 -1.01 -4.93 2.24
CA GLU A 41 -1.12 -6.39 2.17
C GLU A 41 -0.71 -7.06 3.49
N THR A 42 0.39 -6.59 4.10
CA THR A 42 0.85 -7.10 5.41
C THR A 42 -0.16 -6.79 6.53
N LEU A 43 -0.68 -5.56 6.59
CA LEU A 43 -1.68 -5.15 7.58
C LEU A 43 -2.95 -6.00 7.46
N TYR A 44 -3.45 -6.21 6.23
CA TYR A 44 -4.61 -7.05 5.98
C TYR A 44 -4.39 -8.51 6.40
N LEU A 45 -3.20 -9.06 6.14
CA LEU A 45 -2.83 -10.40 6.60
C LEU A 45 -2.73 -10.48 8.13
N SER A 46 -2.17 -9.45 8.78
CA SER A 46 -2.12 -9.36 10.24
C SER A 46 -3.51 -9.24 10.86
N GLU A 47 -4.41 -8.45 10.29
CA GLU A 47 -5.82 -8.34 10.72
C GLU A 47 -6.53 -9.70 10.60
N GLN A 48 -6.36 -10.41 9.49
CA GLN A 48 -6.91 -11.76 9.32
C GLN A 48 -6.33 -12.75 10.33
N SER A 49 -5.03 -12.69 10.64
CA SER A 49 -4.42 -13.55 11.65
C SER A 49 -4.90 -13.20 13.06
N LEU A 50 -4.90 -11.92 13.44
CA LEU A 50 -5.36 -11.43 14.75
C LEU A 50 -6.84 -11.75 14.97
N SER A 51 -7.68 -11.64 13.93
CA SER A 51 -9.11 -11.96 14.04
C SER A 51 -9.38 -13.41 14.46
N LYS A 52 -8.46 -14.34 14.17
CA LYS A 52 -8.59 -15.75 14.57
C LYS A 52 -8.29 -15.96 16.05
N ASP A 53 -7.37 -15.19 16.61
CA ASP A 53 -6.88 -15.35 17.97
C ASP A 53 -7.62 -14.42 18.97
N TRP A 54 -8.23 -13.33 18.50
CA TRP A 54 -8.80 -12.27 19.34
C TRP A 54 -10.33 -12.23 19.42
N LEU A 55 -11.03 -12.92 18.52
CA LEU A 55 -12.52 -12.99 18.53
C LEU A 55 -13.04 -14.20 19.31
N LEU A 56 -12.23 -14.76 20.20
CA LEU A 56 -12.64 -15.83 21.09
C LEU A 56 -13.44 -15.26 22.27
N PRO A 57 -14.60 -15.84 22.63
CA PRO A 57 -15.39 -15.40 23.78
C PRO A 57 -14.60 -15.36 25.09
N GLU A 58 -13.59 -16.21 25.20
CA GLU A 58 -12.68 -16.31 26.35
C GLU A 58 -11.79 -15.05 26.50
N GLU A 59 -11.40 -14.43 25.38
CA GLU A 59 -10.63 -13.19 25.38
C GLU A 59 -11.54 -12.01 25.77
N ASP A 60 -12.78 -11.94 25.29
CA ASP A 60 -13.75 -10.91 25.72
C ASP A 60 -13.98 -10.90 27.25
N GLU A 61 -13.82 -12.02 27.94
CA GLU A 61 -13.82 -12.08 29.41
C GLU A 61 -12.52 -11.59 30.05
N ALA A 62 -11.36 -11.91 29.45
CA ALA A 62 -10.07 -11.42 29.92
C ALA A 62 -9.95 -9.89 29.80
N TRP A 63 -10.54 -9.31 28.74
CA TRP A 63 -10.53 -7.88 28.46
C TRP A 63 -11.45 -7.06 29.38
N LYS A 64 -12.47 -7.68 30.00
CA LYS A 64 -13.34 -7.00 30.98
C LYS A 64 -12.64 -6.64 32.29
N ASN A 65 -11.46 -7.21 32.55
CA ASN A 65 -10.73 -7.06 33.80
C ASN A 65 -9.43 -6.22 33.66
N LEU A 66 -9.22 -5.57 32.52
CA LEU A 66 -8.11 -4.66 32.21
C LEU A 66 -8.59 -3.21 32.14
#